data_AF-A0A7X7HBU5-F1
#
_entry.id   AF-A0A7X7HBU5-F1
#
_cell.length_a   1.000
_cell.length_b   1.000
_cell.length_c   1.000
_cell.angle_alpha   90.00
_cell.angle_beta   90.00
_cell.angle_gamma   90.00
#
_symmetry.space_group_name_H-M   'P 1'
#
loop_
_entity.id
_entity.type
_entity.pdbx_description
1 polymer ?
#
loop_
_entity_poly.entity_id
_entity_poly.type
_entity_poly.pdbx_seq_one_letter_code
_entity_poly.pdbx_strand_id
1 'polypeptide(L)'
;MRKVVSFLAIPVAALISSVSFAGPLDDKIKSLDEQLQNIQRTYTSNNQNVASSIAQVEAIREDWNMMKGHVDANRHLITSQGEELSRRMDSLDHRITSIEDRMSIFSSQLSKALAKIAPEAAAEGDLYQTGLDLANESKYLEAAASFEQFLKKYPKSEFAPSALMWVGECFYSMRDYQRSIQEFQRFIEKYPRDKNTGLAIFKQGNSFYELGMTEEAKAFFNKVIQREPTSEVAAMATEKLTKIKEREAKASGIAPVGGGTGSYPGETIEQQRSRMMGTTPEPEKIPAAKPGKTVPPGKF
;
A
#
# COMPACT_ATOMS: atom_id res chain seq x y z
N MET A 1 -32.73 22.07 -40.78
CA MET A 1 -33.00 21.16 -41.92
C MET A 1 -33.70 19.91 -41.39
N ARG A 2 -35.03 19.83 -41.56
CA ARG A 2 -35.85 18.66 -41.19
C ARG A 2 -35.83 17.69 -42.38
N LYS A 3 -35.35 16.46 -42.20
CA LYS A 3 -35.55 15.39 -43.19
C LYS A 3 -36.75 14.54 -42.76
N VAL A 4 -37.77 14.63 -43.60
CA VAL A 4 -39.00 13.86 -43.62
C VAL A 4 -38.65 12.40 -43.90
N VAL A 5 -39.05 11.47 -43.03
CA VAL A 5 -39.00 10.03 -43.32
C VAL A 5 -40.39 9.61 -43.80
N SER A 6 -40.42 9.13 -45.04
CA SER A 6 -41.59 8.78 -45.84
C SER A 6 -42.31 7.56 -45.27
N PHE A 7 -43.62 7.69 -45.05
CA PHE A 7 -44.53 6.57 -44.78
C PHE A 7 -44.78 5.79 -46.08
N LEU A 8 -44.32 4.55 -46.16
CA LEU A 8 -44.65 3.63 -47.24
C LEU A 8 -45.99 2.95 -46.90
N ALA A 9 -47.09 3.45 -47.47
CA ALA A 9 -48.38 2.77 -47.46
C ALA A 9 -48.34 1.62 -48.49
N ILE A 10 -48.45 0.37 -48.02
CA ILE A 10 -48.56 -0.80 -48.89
C ILE A 10 -50.07 -1.06 -49.12
N PRO A 11 -50.55 -1.13 -50.37
CA PRO A 11 -51.95 -1.41 -50.66
C PRO A 11 -52.22 -2.92 -50.50
N VAL A 12 -53.13 -3.29 -49.61
CA VAL A 12 -53.61 -4.66 -49.46
C VAL A 12 -54.76 -4.87 -50.45
N ALA A 13 -54.48 -5.45 -51.61
CA ALA A 13 -55.49 -5.87 -52.59
C ALA A 13 -55.16 -7.28 -53.12
N ALA A 14 -55.95 -8.28 -52.72
CA ALA A 14 -56.17 -9.60 -53.36
C ALA A 14 -56.96 -10.49 -52.38
N LEU A 15 -57.96 -11.32 -52.70
CA LEU A 15 -58.78 -11.60 -53.88
C LEU A 15 -59.86 -12.56 -53.32
N ILE A 16 -61.15 -12.22 -53.45
CA ILE A 16 -62.24 -13.14 -53.10
C ILE A 16 -62.49 -14.06 -54.29
N SER A 17 -62.27 -15.36 -54.11
CA SER A 17 -62.91 -16.38 -54.95
C SER A 17 -63.20 -17.62 -54.11
N SER A 18 -64.50 -17.91 -53.99
CA SER A 18 -65.11 -18.95 -53.18
C SER A 18 -65.03 -20.31 -53.87
N VAL A 19 -64.27 -21.23 -53.28
CA VAL A 19 -64.42 -22.68 -53.46
C VAL A 19 -64.43 -23.29 -52.05
N SER A 20 -65.53 -23.95 -51.68
CA SER A 20 -65.68 -24.61 -50.38
C SER A 20 -64.70 -25.77 -50.24
N PHE A 21 -63.53 -25.46 -49.70
CA PHE A 21 -62.62 -26.37 -49.01
C PHE A 21 -62.29 -25.69 -47.67
N ALA A 22 -63.23 -25.78 -46.72
CA ALA A 22 -63.31 -24.94 -45.52
C ALA A 22 -62.32 -25.28 -44.39
N GLY A 23 -61.16 -25.85 -44.72
CA GLY A 23 -60.09 -26.14 -43.75
C GLY A 23 -58.91 -25.16 -43.88
N PRO A 24 -58.23 -25.08 -45.05
CA PRO A 24 -56.94 -24.40 -45.15
C PRO A 24 -56.97 -22.87 -45.24
N LEU A 25 -58.08 -22.26 -45.67
CA LEU A 25 -58.17 -20.80 -45.85
C LEU A 25 -58.46 -20.09 -44.53
N ASP A 26 -59.37 -20.63 -43.72
CA ASP A 26 -59.70 -20.11 -42.39
C ASP A 26 -58.51 -20.26 -41.43
N ASP A 27 -57.80 -21.39 -41.50
CA ASP A 27 -56.55 -21.60 -40.75
C ASP A 27 -55.48 -20.56 -41.13
N LYS A 28 -55.40 -20.20 -42.42
CA LYS A 28 -54.46 -19.19 -42.90
C LYS A 28 -54.84 -17.79 -42.42
N ILE A 29 -56.11 -17.41 -42.47
CA ILE A 29 -56.61 -16.13 -41.94
C ILE A 29 -56.34 -16.02 -40.44
N LYS A 30 -56.62 -17.09 -39.68
CA LYS A 30 -56.33 -17.15 -38.24
C LYS A 30 -54.84 -17.01 -37.95
N SER A 31 -53.99 -17.70 -38.72
CA SER A 31 -52.52 -17.57 -38.59
C SER A 31 -52.01 -16.17 -38.90
N LEU A 32 -52.61 -15.48 -39.89
CA LEU A 32 -52.28 -14.11 -40.24
C LEU A 32 -52.70 -13.12 -39.15
N ASP A 33 -53.86 -13.34 -38.53
CA ASP A 33 -54.32 -12.52 -37.40
C ASP A 33 -53.43 -12.72 -36.16
N GLU A 34 -53.04 -13.97 -35.87
CA GLU A 34 -52.06 -14.29 -34.82
C GLU A 34 -50.70 -13.63 -35.09
N GLN A 35 -50.22 -13.66 -36.34
CA GLN A 35 -48.98 -12.97 -36.73
C GLN A 35 -49.09 -11.44 -36.59
N LEU A 36 -50.22 -10.84 -37.00
CA LEU A 36 -50.46 -9.40 -36.86
C LEU A 36 -50.49 -8.99 -35.39
N GLN A 37 -51.19 -9.74 -34.54
CA GLN A 37 -51.20 -9.50 -33.09
C GLN A 37 -49.79 -9.65 -32.49
N ASN A 38 -49.02 -10.64 -32.94
CA ASN A 38 -47.65 -10.84 -32.47
C ASN A 38 -46.72 -9.69 -32.90
N ILE A 39 -46.86 -9.20 -34.14
CA ILE A 39 -46.15 -8.04 -34.65
C ILE A 39 -46.54 -6.78 -33.87
N GLN A 40 -47.82 -6.56 -33.60
CA GLN A 40 -48.29 -5.39 -32.83
C GLN A 40 -47.77 -5.43 -31.38
N ARG A 41 -47.79 -6.59 -30.72
CA ARG A 41 -47.19 -6.76 -29.37
C ARG A 41 -45.70 -6.47 -29.40
N THR A 42 -44.99 -7.03 -30.38
CA THR A 42 -43.54 -6.81 -30.56
C THR A 42 -43.23 -5.34 -30.84
N TYR A 43 -44.01 -4.67 -31.69
CA TYR A 43 -43.86 -3.25 -31.99
C TYR A 43 -44.08 -2.37 -30.76
N THR A 44 -45.10 -2.68 -29.97
CA THR A 44 -45.41 -1.94 -28.73
C THR A 44 -44.30 -2.16 -27.69
N SER A 45 -43.85 -3.41 -27.52
CA SER A 45 -42.74 -3.75 -26.62
C SER A 45 -41.42 -3.09 -27.06
N ASN A 46 -41.10 -3.12 -28.35
CA ASN A 46 -39.92 -2.44 -28.89
C ASN A 46 -39.98 -0.93 -28.69
N ASN A 47 -41.15 -0.30 -28.90
CA ASN A 47 -41.30 1.12 -28.63
C ASN A 47 -41.13 1.47 -27.15
N GLN A 48 -41.61 0.62 -26.24
CA GLN A 48 -41.36 0.77 -24.80
C GLN A 48 -39.87 0.62 -24.48
N ASN A 49 -39.18 -0.37 -25.06
CA ASN A 49 -37.75 -0.58 -24.87
C ASN A 49 -36.91 0.58 -25.42
N VAL A 50 -37.32 1.17 -26.55
CA VAL A 50 -36.67 2.36 -27.12
C VAL A 50 -36.87 3.56 -26.19
N ALA A 51 -38.09 3.78 -25.68
CA ALA A 51 -38.36 4.85 -24.73
C ALA A 51 -37.54 4.71 -23.43
N SER A 52 -37.45 3.49 -22.87
CA SER A 52 -36.61 3.25 -21.69
C SER A 52 -35.12 3.44 -21.99
N SER A 53 -34.66 3.07 -23.18
CA SER A 53 -33.27 3.27 -23.58
C SER A 53 -32.92 4.75 -23.74
N ILE A 54 -33.84 5.56 -24.28
CA ILE A 54 -33.67 7.02 -24.37
C ILE A 54 -33.53 7.62 -22.95
N ALA A 55 -34.40 7.23 -22.02
CA ALA A 55 -34.31 7.69 -20.64
C ALA A 55 -32.98 7.29 -19.96
N GLN A 56 -32.48 6.07 -20.21
CA GLN A 56 -31.17 5.64 -19.71
C GLN A 56 -30.02 6.48 -20.29
N VAL A 57 -30.07 6.80 -21.59
CA VAL A 57 -29.05 7.64 -22.23
C VAL A 57 -29.07 9.07 -21.68
N GLU A 58 -30.25 9.60 -21.36
CA GLU A 58 -30.38 10.91 -20.73
C GLU A 58 -29.80 10.91 -19.31
N ALA A 59 -30.10 9.88 -18.50
CA ALA A 59 -29.52 9.72 -17.17
C ALA A 59 -27.98 9.61 -17.21
N ILE A 60 -27.43 8.80 -18.12
CA ILE A 60 -25.97 8.67 -18.28
C ILE A 60 -25.33 10.02 -18.68
N ARG A 61 -26.00 10.82 -19.52
CA ARG A 61 -25.51 12.15 -19.89
C ARG A 61 -25.50 13.11 -18.71
N GLU A 62 -26.50 13.03 -17.84
CA GLU A 62 -26.56 13.82 -16.61
C GLU A 62 -25.44 13.42 -15.65
N ASP A 63 -25.27 12.12 -15.40
CA ASP A 63 -24.18 11.58 -14.58
C ASP A 63 -22.80 11.96 -15.13
N TRP A 64 -22.62 11.92 -16.45
CA TRP A 64 -21.38 12.35 -17.11
C TRP A 64 -21.08 13.82 -16.87
N ASN A 65 -22.09 14.69 -16.98
CA ASN A 65 -21.91 16.12 -16.74
C ASN A 65 -21.59 16.41 -15.26
N MET A 66 -22.24 15.71 -14.34
CA MET A 66 -21.96 15.80 -12.91
C MET A 66 -20.53 15.32 -12.60
N MET A 67 -20.13 14.16 -13.12
CA MET A 67 -18.80 13.61 -12.94
C MET A 67 -17.72 14.54 -13.49
N LYS A 68 -17.95 15.13 -14.67
CA LYS A 68 -17.05 16.14 -15.24
C LYS A 68 -16.89 17.35 -14.30
N GLY A 69 -18.00 17.83 -13.73
CA GLY A 69 -17.97 18.91 -12.74
C GLY A 69 -17.13 18.55 -11.50
N HIS A 70 -17.26 17.33 -10.98
CA HIS A 70 -16.42 16.86 -9.88
C HIS A 70 -14.95 16.74 -10.27
N VAL A 71 -14.63 16.28 -11.48
CA VAL A 71 -13.26 16.19 -11.98
C VAL A 71 -12.63 17.58 -12.10
N ASP A 72 -13.37 18.56 -12.63
CA ASP A 72 -12.89 19.94 -12.76
C ASP A 72 -12.68 20.58 -11.37
N ALA A 73 -13.63 20.40 -10.45
CA ALA A 73 -13.50 20.85 -9.06
C ALA A 73 -12.30 20.21 -8.34
N ASN A 74 -12.12 18.90 -8.46
CA ASN A 74 -10.99 18.18 -7.88
C ASN A 74 -9.67 18.65 -8.49
N ARG A 75 -9.62 18.91 -9.80
CA ARG A 75 -8.43 19.46 -10.45
C ARG A 75 -8.03 20.80 -9.84
N HIS A 76 -8.99 21.71 -9.66
CA HIS A 76 -8.72 23.00 -9.01
C HIS A 76 -8.29 22.86 -7.55
N LEU A 77 -8.91 21.94 -6.82
CA LEU A 77 -8.51 21.65 -5.44
C LEU A 77 -7.07 21.14 -5.38
N ILE A 78 -6.72 20.17 -6.22
CA ILE A 78 -5.36 19.60 -6.27
C ILE A 78 -4.34 20.67 -6.63
N THR A 79 -4.62 21.49 -7.65
CA THR A 79 -3.72 22.58 -8.05
C THR A 79 -3.55 23.60 -6.92
N SER A 80 -4.64 24.06 -6.30
CA SER A 80 -4.55 25.06 -5.22
C SER A 80 -3.84 24.51 -3.97
N GLN A 81 -4.06 23.24 -3.62
CA GLN A 81 -3.32 22.58 -2.54
C GLN A 81 -1.84 22.42 -2.89
N GLY A 82 -1.50 22.10 -4.13
CA GLY A 82 -0.11 22.02 -4.60
C GLY A 82 0.62 23.37 -4.50
N GLU A 83 -0.03 24.45 -4.90
CA GLU A 83 0.55 25.80 -4.78
C GLU A 83 0.76 26.22 -3.32
N GLU A 84 -0.21 25.97 -2.44
CA GLU A 84 -0.09 26.26 -1.01
C GLU A 84 1.02 25.43 -0.35
N LEU A 85 1.11 24.15 -0.70
CA LEU A 85 2.18 23.29 -0.22
C LEU A 85 3.54 23.82 -0.66
N SER A 86 3.68 24.21 -1.93
CA SER A 86 4.92 24.80 -2.46
C SER A 86 5.31 26.06 -1.69
N ARG A 87 4.38 27.00 -1.46
CA ARG A 87 4.66 28.23 -0.70
C ARG A 87 5.11 27.94 0.73
N ARG A 88 4.50 26.93 1.37
CA ARG A 88 4.92 26.50 2.71
C ARG A 88 6.30 25.89 2.70
N MET A 89 6.63 25.07 1.69
CA MET A 89 7.97 24.50 1.52
C MET A 89 9.01 25.61 1.34
N ASP A 90 8.78 26.57 0.44
CA ASP A 90 9.69 27.71 0.25
C ASP A 90 9.89 28.52 1.53
N SER A 91 8.82 28.76 2.29
CA SER A 91 8.90 29.44 3.59
C SER A 91 9.69 28.63 4.62
N LEU A 92 9.52 27.31 4.65
CA LEU A 92 10.27 26.43 5.53
C LEU A 92 11.75 26.41 5.15
N ASP A 93 12.07 26.36 3.85
CA ASP A 93 13.45 26.37 3.36
C ASP A 93 14.18 27.66 3.81
N HIS A 94 13.57 28.83 3.62
CA HIS A 94 14.15 30.07 4.12
C HIS A 94 14.36 30.10 5.65
N ARG A 95 13.44 29.51 6.42
CA ARG A 95 13.56 29.41 7.87
C ARG A 95 14.66 28.44 8.27
N ILE A 96 14.81 27.32 7.55
CA ILE A 96 15.87 26.33 7.78
C ILE A 96 17.21 26.98 7.52
N THR A 97 17.41 27.64 6.38
CA THR A 97 18.66 28.35 6.07
C THR A 97 18.99 29.41 7.13
N SER A 98 18.01 30.21 7.56
CA SER A 98 18.23 31.20 8.62
C SER A 98 18.64 30.57 9.96
N ILE A 99 18.06 29.42 10.31
CA ILE A 99 18.42 28.67 11.53
C ILE A 99 19.84 28.10 11.39
N GLU A 100 20.17 27.52 10.24
CA GLU A 100 21.49 26.97 9.93
C GLU A 100 22.59 28.05 10.06
N ASP A 101 22.39 29.22 9.47
CA ASP A 101 23.32 30.35 9.56
C ASP A 101 23.53 30.80 11.02
N ARG A 102 22.44 30.93 11.77
CA ARG A 102 22.50 31.33 13.19
C ARG A 102 23.19 30.27 14.05
N MET A 103 22.92 29.00 13.79
CA MET A 103 23.52 27.87 14.49
C MET A 103 25.01 27.74 14.18
N SER A 104 25.42 28.03 12.93
CA SER A 104 26.83 28.11 12.53
C SER A 104 27.57 29.21 13.29
N ILE A 105 27.02 30.43 13.35
CA ILE A 105 27.63 31.53 14.12
C ILE A 105 27.71 31.18 15.60
N PHE A 106 26.61 30.66 16.17
CA PHE A 106 26.55 30.31 17.58
C PHE A 106 27.54 29.21 17.96
N SER A 107 27.60 28.13 17.18
CA SER A 107 28.55 27.03 17.40
C SER A 107 30.01 27.50 17.33
N SER A 108 30.35 28.39 16.37
CA SER A 108 31.68 29.00 16.28
C SER A 108 32.04 29.85 17.51
N GLN A 109 31.08 30.60 18.06
CA GLN A 109 31.31 31.39 19.27
C GLN A 109 31.45 30.50 20.50
N LEU A 110 30.61 29.46 20.61
CA LEU A 110 30.64 28.50 21.70
C LEU A 110 31.95 27.72 21.72
N SER A 111 32.44 27.25 20.57
CA SER A 111 33.72 26.52 20.49
C SER A 111 34.90 27.39 20.94
N LYS A 112 34.95 28.66 20.50
CA LYS A 112 35.98 29.62 20.94
C LYS A 112 35.94 29.87 22.45
N ALA A 113 34.74 30.00 23.02
CA ALA A 113 34.57 30.19 24.46
C ALA A 113 34.99 28.94 25.25
N LEU A 114 34.57 27.75 24.79
CA LEU A 114 34.93 26.48 25.40
C LEU A 114 36.43 26.20 25.33
N ALA A 115 37.09 26.50 24.20
CA ALA A 115 38.54 26.34 24.05
C ALA A 115 39.33 27.14 25.11
N LYS A 116 38.77 28.26 25.59
CA LYS A 116 39.39 29.09 26.64
C LYS A 116 39.10 28.57 28.06
N ILE A 117 37.90 28.05 28.31
CA ILE A 117 37.42 27.72 29.66
C ILE A 117 37.63 26.24 30.01
N ALA A 118 37.49 25.35 29.02
CA ALA A 118 37.59 23.91 29.16
C ALA A 118 38.20 23.31 27.88
N PRO A 119 39.53 23.44 27.68
CA PRO A 119 40.19 23.06 26.43
C PRO A 119 40.06 21.57 26.10
N GLU A 120 40.02 20.69 27.11
CA GLU A 120 39.83 19.26 26.87
C GLU A 120 38.41 18.92 26.39
N ALA A 121 37.39 19.57 26.95
CA ALA A 121 36.01 19.40 26.50
C ALA A 121 35.80 19.99 25.10
N ALA A 122 36.49 21.08 24.77
CA ALA A 122 36.52 21.62 23.41
C ALA A 122 37.17 20.64 22.43
N ALA A 123 38.34 20.09 22.78
CA ALA A 123 39.05 19.12 21.94
C ALA A 123 38.26 17.81 21.76
N GLU A 124 37.50 17.38 22.78
CA GLU A 124 36.56 16.27 22.70
C GLU A 124 35.45 16.57 21.68
N GLY A 125 34.78 17.71 21.81
CA GLY A 125 33.72 18.15 20.90
C GLY A 125 34.21 18.29 19.46
N ASP A 126 35.37 18.91 19.25
CA ASP A 126 35.95 19.12 17.91
C ASP A 126 36.28 17.80 17.21
N LEU A 127 36.82 16.81 17.95
CA LEU A 127 37.14 15.50 17.39
C LEU A 127 35.85 14.74 16.99
N TYR A 128 34.82 14.80 17.84
CA TYR A 128 33.52 14.20 17.52
C TYR A 128 32.88 14.86 16.29
N GLN A 129 32.90 16.20 16.24
CA GLN A 129 32.35 16.98 15.13
C GLN A 129 33.08 16.69 13.82
N THR A 130 34.41 16.56 13.85
CA THR A 130 35.20 16.16 12.67
C THR A 130 34.71 14.84 12.08
N GLY A 131 34.37 13.85 12.93
CA GLY A 131 33.78 12.59 12.46
C GLY A 131 32.42 12.77 11.77
N LEU A 132 31.56 13.63 12.33
CA LEU A 132 30.25 13.95 11.74
C LEU A 132 30.38 14.67 10.39
N ASP A 133 31.28 15.63 10.29
CA ASP A 133 31.51 16.39 9.06
C ASP A 133 31.99 15.47 7.94
N LEU A 134 32.93 14.57 8.23
CA LEU A 134 33.39 13.54 7.28
C LEU A 134 32.24 12.61 6.86
N ALA A 135 31.38 12.19 7.79
CA ALA A 135 30.22 11.35 7.47
C ALA A 135 29.21 12.08 6.57
N ASN A 136 28.96 13.37 6.82
CA ASN A 136 28.10 14.22 5.99
C ASN A 136 28.68 14.42 4.58
N GLU A 137 30.00 14.52 4.45
CA GLU A 137 30.70 14.53 3.17
C GLU A 137 30.76 13.14 2.49
N SER A 138 30.10 12.12 3.05
CA SER A 138 30.14 10.73 2.58
C SER A 138 31.53 10.09 2.57
N LYS A 139 32.49 10.67 3.30
CA LYS A 139 33.84 10.16 3.53
C LYS A 139 33.82 9.15 4.68
N TYR A 140 33.09 8.05 4.47
CA TYR A 140 32.75 7.11 5.54
C TYR A 140 33.96 6.40 6.16
N LEU A 141 35.01 6.13 5.38
CA LEU A 141 36.21 5.47 5.91
C LEU A 141 36.97 6.40 6.85
N GLU A 142 37.18 7.67 6.45
CA GLU A 142 37.80 8.68 7.29
C GLU A 142 36.93 9.00 8.52
N ALA A 143 35.61 9.06 8.35
CA ALA A 143 34.66 9.28 9.44
C ALA A 143 34.76 8.15 10.49
N ALA A 144 34.73 6.89 10.06
CA ALA A 144 34.91 5.73 10.94
C ALA A 144 36.24 5.80 11.70
N ALA A 145 37.34 6.16 11.02
CA ALA A 145 38.64 6.33 11.66
C ALA A 145 38.65 7.46 12.70
N SER A 146 37.99 8.59 12.41
CA SER A 146 37.83 9.70 13.35
C SER A 146 37.03 9.30 14.60
N PHE A 147 35.92 8.59 14.42
CA PHE A 147 35.13 8.09 15.55
C PHE A 147 35.87 7.02 16.36
N GLU A 148 36.66 6.15 15.73
CA GLU A 148 37.52 5.20 16.45
C GLU A 148 38.60 5.93 17.27
N GLN A 149 39.19 6.98 16.71
CA GLN A 149 40.12 7.84 17.45
C GLN A 149 39.42 8.50 18.64
N PHE A 150 38.19 8.99 18.46
CA PHE A 150 37.36 9.54 19.53
C PHE A 150 37.13 8.51 20.64
N LEU A 151 36.70 7.29 20.29
CA LEU A 151 36.45 6.22 21.26
C LEU A 151 37.70 5.81 22.04
N LYS A 152 38.88 5.88 21.41
CA LYS A 152 40.16 5.61 22.07
C LYS A 152 40.57 6.72 23.03
N LYS A 153 40.37 7.98 22.63
CA LYS A 153 40.78 9.15 23.42
C LYS A 153 39.81 9.48 24.55
N TYR A 154 38.51 9.30 24.30
CA TYR A 154 37.40 9.66 25.19
C TYR A 154 36.47 8.47 25.49
N PRO A 155 36.99 7.34 26.03
CA PRO A 155 36.22 6.10 26.20
C PRO A 155 35.07 6.20 27.22
N LYS A 156 35.07 7.24 28.06
CA LYS A 156 34.04 7.52 29.09
C LYS A 156 33.12 8.70 28.71
N SER A 157 33.28 9.25 27.51
CA SER A 157 32.43 10.34 27.03
C SER A 157 30.97 9.91 26.98
N GLU A 158 30.05 10.85 27.24
CA GLU A 158 28.62 10.66 26.98
C GLU A 158 28.34 10.47 25.48
N PHE A 159 29.23 10.91 24.60
CA PHE A 159 29.15 10.69 23.15
C PHE A 159 29.76 9.34 22.73
N ALA A 160 30.42 8.59 23.61
CA ALA A 160 31.06 7.33 23.24
C ALA A 160 30.07 6.28 22.70
N PRO A 161 28.82 6.13 23.21
CA PRO A 161 27.82 5.31 22.55
C PRO A 161 27.51 5.80 21.14
N SER A 162 27.24 7.09 20.97
CA SER A 162 26.91 7.69 19.67
C SER A 162 28.04 7.53 18.65
N ALA A 163 29.30 7.76 19.06
CA ALA A 163 30.47 7.56 18.21
C ALA A 163 30.57 6.11 17.72
N LEU A 164 30.35 5.13 18.60
CA LEU A 164 30.36 3.73 18.23
C LEU A 164 29.22 3.37 17.25
N MET A 165 28.04 3.94 17.45
CA MET A 165 26.94 3.79 16.49
C MET A 165 27.33 4.34 15.10
N TRP A 166 28.00 5.49 15.05
CA TRP A 166 28.47 6.09 13.81
C TRP A 166 29.53 5.24 13.10
N VAL A 167 30.42 4.57 13.82
CA VAL A 167 31.36 3.61 13.21
C VAL A 167 30.60 2.50 12.46
N GLY A 168 29.60 1.89 13.10
CA GLY A 168 28.75 0.89 12.46
C GLY A 168 27.98 1.41 11.23
N GLU A 169 27.47 2.63 11.31
CA GLU A 169 26.77 3.30 10.21
C GLU A 169 27.68 3.62 9.02
N CYS A 170 28.92 4.04 9.29
CA CYS A 170 29.92 4.30 8.25
C CYS A 170 30.22 3.02 7.48
N PHE A 171 30.43 1.89 8.16
CA PHE A 171 30.63 0.60 7.48
C PHE A 171 29.40 0.15 6.70
N TYR A 172 28.19 0.37 7.23
CA TYR A 172 26.96 0.09 6.51
C TYR A 172 26.87 0.89 5.20
N SER A 173 27.16 2.20 5.27
CA SER A 173 27.12 3.10 4.12
C SER A 173 28.16 2.74 3.05
N MET A 174 29.31 2.20 3.46
CA MET A 174 30.31 1.63 2.54
C MET A 174 29.94 0.26 1.98
N ARG A 175 28.77 -0.29 2.35
CA ARG A 175 28.33 -1.67 2.05
C ARG A 175 29.24 -2.75 2.61
N ASP A 176 30.06 -2.41 3.60
CA ASP A 176 30.82 -3.38 4.37
C ASP A 176 29.96 -3.87 5.53
N TYR A 177 28.98 -4.68 5.18
CA TYR A 177 27.98 -5.15 6.11
C TYR A 177 28.58 -6.10 7.16
N GLN A 178 29.66 -6.84 6.84
CA GLN A 178 30.35 -7.67 7.82
C GLN A 178 30.96 -6.83 8.95
N ARG A 179 31.71 -5.77 8.63
CA ARG A 179 32.25 -4.87 9.66
C ARG A 179 31.11 -4.13 10.38
N SER A 180 30.09 -3.69 9.66
CA SER A 180 28.92 -3.04 10.26
C SER A 180 28.24 -3.92 11.32
N ILE A 181 28.05 -5.22 11.05
CA ILE A 181 27.50 -6.19 12.01
C ILE A 181 28.36 -6.28 13.26
N GLN A 182 29.69 -6.35 13.11
CA GLN A 182 30.62 -6.44 14.24
C GLN A 182 30.55 -5.20 15.12
N GLU A 183 30.43 -4.02 14.50
CA GLU A 183 30.40 -2.73 15.20
C GLU A 183 29.07 -2.51 15.93
N PHE A 184 27.94 -2.87 15.33
CA PHE A 184 26.66 -2.87 16.03
C PHE A 184 26.62 -3.92 17.14
N GLN A 185 27.24 -5.09 16.95
CA GLN A 185 27.39 -6.08 18.03
C GLN A 185 28.20 -5.49 19.20
N ARG A 186 29.33 -4.84 18.90
CA ARG A 186 30.17 -4.14 19.87
C ARG A 186 29.37 -3.10 20.65
N PHE A 187 28.47 -2.36 19.98
CA PHE A 187 27.56 -1.43 20.64
C PHE A 187 26.62 -2.13 21.62
N ILE A 188 25.94 -3.19 21.16
CA ILE A 188 24.95 -3.93 21.97
C ILE A 188 25.58 -4.53 23.22
N GLU A 189 26.82 -5.04 23.10
CA GLU A 189 27.56 -5.62 24.22
C GLU A 189 28.06 -4.56 25.21
N LYS A 190 28.59 -3.45 24.69
CA LYS A 190 29.18 -2.39 25.53
C LYS A 190 28.12 -1.52 26.19
N TYR A 191 26.99 -1.28 25.53
CA TYR A 191 25.95 -0.36 25.96
C TYR A 191 24.54 -0.99 25.97
N PRO A 192 24.32 -2.13 26.65
CA PRO A 192 23.08 -2.92 26.54
C PRO A 192 21.81 -2.23 27.09
N ARG A 193 21.99 -1.12 27.83
CA ARG A 193 20.90 -0.31 28.42
C ARG A 193 20.77 1.07 27.76
N ASP A 194 21.56 1.35 26.73
CA ASP A 194 21.44 2.61 25.99
C ASP A 194 20.11 2.66 25.25
N LYS A 195 19.50 3.84 25.16
CA LYS A 195 18.24 4.08 24.46
C LYS A 195 18.29 3.65 22.98
N ASN A 196 19.48 3.64 22.38
CA ASN A 196 19.70 3.25 20.99
C ASN A 196 20.02 1.75 20.82
N THR A 197 19.97 0.95 21.90
CA THR A 197 20.24 -0.50 21.78
C THR A 197 19.27 -1.19 20.83
N GLY A 198 17.97 -0.88 20.90
CA GLY A 198 16.97 -1.40 19.96
C GLY A 198 17.31 -1.01 18.52
N LEU A 199 17.75 0.23 18.29
CA LEU A 199 18.18 0.73 16.98
C LEU A 199 19.43 0.01 16.46
N ALA A 200 20.43 -0.26 17.31
CA ALA A 200 21.63 -1.01 16.93
C ALA A 200 21.28 -2.44 16.49
N ILE A 201 20.40 -3.13 17.23
CA ILE A 201 19.91 -4.48 16.87
C ILE A 201 19.18 -4.43 15.51
N PHE A 202 18.34 -3.41 15.29
CA PHE A 202 17.66 -3.22 14.01
C PHE A 202 18.65 -3.00 12.85
N LYS A 203 19.65 -2.13 13.03
CA LYS A 203 20.68 -1.85 12.01
C LYS A 203 21.58 -3.05 11.73
N GLN A 204 21.90 -3.85 12.75
CA GLN A 204 22.57 -5.14 12.60
C GLN A 204 21.72 -6.10 11.76
N GLY A 205 20.41 -6.19 12.03
CA GLY A 205 19.47 -6.97 11.22
C GLY A 205 19.40 -6.50 9.76
N ASN A 206 19.40 -5.19 9.51
CA ASN A 206 19.50 -4.66 8.14
C ASN A 206 20.82 -5.06 7.47
N SER A 207 21.93 -5.06 8.20
CA SER A 207 23.24 -5.46 7.65
C SER A 207 23.25 -6.94 7.25
N PHE A 208 22.66 -7.83 8.07
CA PHE A 208 22.46 -9.24 7.69
C PHE A 208 21.58 -9.38 6.45
N TYR A 209 20.51 -8.57 6.37
CA TYR A 209 19.60 -8.59 5.24
C TYR A 209 20.30 -8.21 3.93
N GLU A 210 21.12 -7.15 3.94
CA GLU A 210 21.89 -6.72 2.76
C GLU A 210 22.97 -7.73 2.35
N LEU A 211 23.44 -8.59 3.27
CA LEU A 211 24.30 -9.74 2.96
C LEU A 211 23.55 -10.94 2.35
N GLY A 212 22.22 -10.88 2.25
CA GLY A 212 21.38 -12.00 1.83
C GLY A 212 21.10 -13.02 2.94
N MET A 213 21.60 -12.78 4.16
CA MET A 213 21.38 -13.62 5.35
C MET A 213 20.00 -13.30 5.95
N THR A 214 18.96 -13.69 5.21
CA THR A 214 17.58 -13.27 5.46
C THR A 214 17.00 -13.89 6.73
N GLU A 215 17.37 -15.13 7.08
CA GLU A 215 16.91 -15.78 8.32
C GLU A 215 17.48 -15.09 9.56
N GLU A 216 18.77 -14.76 9.52
CA GLU A 216 19.47 -14.02 10.56
C GLU A 216 18.85 -12.63 10.72
N ALA A 217 18.63 -11.91 9.61
CA ALA A 217 17.96 -10.63 9.63
C ALA A 217 16.57 -10.70 10.31
N LYS A 218 15.76 -11.71 9.97
CA LYS A 218 14.45 -11.94 10.59
C LYS A 218 14.57 -12.16 12.11
N ALA A 219 15.58 -12.92 12.56
CA ALA A 219 15.83 -13.13 13.98
C ALA A 219 16.15 -11.82 14.71
N PHE A 220 16.99 -10.96 14.12
CA PHE A 220 17.32 -9.65 14.69
C PHE A 220 16.10 -8.71 14.72
N PHE A 221 15.28 -8.66 13.66
CA PHE A 221 14.05 -7.85 13.66
C PHE A 221 13.05 -8.32 14.73
N ASN A 222 12.86 -9.64 14.89
CA ASN A 222 12.03 -10.18 15.97
C ASN A 222 12.58 -9.84 17.35
N LYS A 223 13.90 -9.83 17.53
CA LYS A 223 14.55 -9.45 18.79
C LYS A 223 14.25 -7.99 19.16
N VAL A 224 14.21 -7.07 18.19
CA VAL A 224 13.79 -5.67 18.41
C VAL A 224 12.34 -5.62 18.91
N ILE A 225 11.43 -6.32 18.23
CA ILE A 225 10.00 -6.33 18.57
C ILE A 225 9.77 -6.90 19.97
N GLN A 226 10.47 -7.96 20.34
CA GLN A 226 10.37 -8.55 21.69
C GLN A 226 10.92 -7.63 22.78
N ARG A 227 11.99 -6.89 22.48
CA ARG A 227 12.65 -6.01 23.43
C ARG A 227 11.83 -4.74 23.69
N GLU A 228 11.33 -4.10 22.64
CA GLU A 228 10.71 -2.76 22.71
C GLU A 228 9.43 -2.70 21.84
N PRO A 229 8.36 -3.45 22.18
CA PRO A 229 7.21 -3.69 21.27
C PRO A 229 6.45 -2.43 20.82
N THR A 230 6.46 -1.37 21.62
CA THR A 230 5.74 -0.11 21.36
C THR A 230 6.62 0.98 20.77
N SER A 231 7.89 0.69 20.45
CA SER A 231 8.82 1.67 19.91
C SER A 231 8.65 1.86 18.40
N GLU A 232 9.06 3.02 17.90
CA GLU A 232 9.16 3.28 16.46
C GLU A 232 10.09 2.27 15.76
N VAL A 233 11.17 1.86 16.43
CA VAL A 233 12.10 0.86 15.90
C VAL A 233 11.45 -0.52 15.75
N ALA A 234 10.57 -0.91 16.67
CA ALA A 234 9.78 -2.14 16.52
C ALA A 234 8.77 -2.05 15.37
N ALA A 235 8.18 -0.88 15.12
CA ALA A 235 7.34 -0.66 13.95
C ALA A 235 8.15 -0.82 12.65
N MET A 236 9.33 -0.21 12.55
CA MET A 236 10.26 -0.38 11.42
C MET A 236 10.67 -1.85 11.21
N ALA A 237 10.99 -2.57 12.29
CA ALA A 237 11.33 -3.99 12.26
C ALA A 237 10.17 -4.85 11.75
N THR A 238 8.94 -4.56 12.20
CA THR A 238 7.72 -5.23 11.76
C THR A 238 7.49 -5.00 10.27
N GLU A 239 7.65 -3.77 9.79
CA GLU A 239 7.51 -3.44 8.38
C GLU A 239 8.53 -4.20 7.52
N LYS A 240 9.80 -4.26 7.95
CA LYS A 240 10.85 -5.04 7.28
C LYS A 240 10.48 -6.52 7.18
N LEU A 241 10.01 -7.12 8.28
CA LEU A 241 9.57 -8.52 8.30
C LEU A 241 8.41 -8.79 7.34
N THR A 242 7.42 -7.90 7.29
CA THR A 242 6.28 -8.02 6.37
C THR A 242 6.76 -8.00 4.92
N LYS A 243 7.64 -7.04 4.56
CA LYS A 243 8.20 -6.95 3.21
C LYS A 243 9.01 -8.18 2.82
N ILE A 244 9.76 -8.77 3.77
CA ILE A 244 10.50 -10.02 3.54
C ILE A 244 9.52 -11.16 3.23
N LYS A 245 8.50 -11.35 4.07
CA LYS A 245 7.48 -12.40 3.87
C LYS A 245 6.75 -12.25 2.54
N GLU A 246 6.39 -11.03 2.15
CA GLU A 246 5.74 -10.78 0.86
C GLU A 246 6.65 -11.15 -0.32
N ARG A 247 7.95 -10.87 -0.22
CA ARG A 247 8.93 -11.25 -1.26
C ARG A 247 9.09 -12.76 -1.33
N GLU A 248 9.19 -13.45 -0.19
CA GLU A 248 9.26 -14.91 -0.10
C GLU A 248 7.99 -15.58 -0.65
N ALA A 249 6.81 -15.04 -0.33
CA ALA A 249 5.53 -15.50 -0.84
C ALA A 249 5.46 -15.37 -2.38
N LYS A 250 5.82 -14.19 -2.92
CA LYS A 250 5.92 -13.96 -4.37
C LYS A 250 6.93 -14.90 -5.04
N ALA A 251 8.09 -15.13 -4.41
CA ALA A 251 9.12 -16.02 -4.93
C ALA A 251 8.72 -17.51 -4.90
N SER A 252 7.89 -17.92 -3.94
CA SER A 252 7.39 -19.29 -3.81
C SER A 252 6.11 -19.56 -4.61
N GLY A 253 5.57 -18.57 -5.33
CA GLY A 253 4.30 -18.69 -6.05
C GLY A 253 3.07 -18.74 -5.14
N ILE A 254 3.26 -18.51 -3.84
CA ILE A 254 2.18 -18.43 -2.85
C ILE A 254 1.77 -16.96 -2.79
N ALA A 255 0.60 -16.61 -3.34
CA ALA A 255 0.12 -15.23 -3.29
C ALA A 255 0.08 -14.74 -1.81
N PRO A 256 0.61 -13.54 -1.51
CA PRO A 256 0.58 -13.02 -0.15
C PRO A 256 -0.88 -12.83 0.27
N VAL A 257 -1.30 -13.56 1.29
CA VAL A 257 -2.59 -13.37 1.95
C VAL A 257 -2.49 -12.06 2.73
N GLY A 258 -2.89 -10.96 2.11
CA GLY A 258 -2.78 -9.63 2.70
C GLY A 258 -3.86 -8.66 2.23
N GLY A 259 -4.86 -8.47 3.09
CA GLY A 259 -5.43 -7.15 3.39
C GLY A 259 -6.42 -6.56 2.38
N GLY A 260 -7.59 -7.17 2.23
CA GLY A 260 -8.74 -6.56 1.56
C GLY A 260 -10.03 -7.09 2.19
N THR A 261 -10.86 -6.17 2.68
CA THR A 261 -12.11 -6.39 3.40
C THR A 261 -12.94 -7.60 2.92
N GLY A 262 -13.14 -8.56 3.82
CA GLY A 262 -14.32 -9.42 3.82
C GLY A 262 -14.31 -10.62 2.90
N SER A 263 -13.49 -11.63 3.19
CA SER A 263 -13.86 -13.02 2.88
C SER A 263 -13.54 -13.91 4.07
N TYR A 264 -14.57 -14.60 4.57
CA TYR A 264 -14.43 -15.55 5.68
C TYR A 264 -13.81 -16.85 5.15
N PRO A 265 -12.95 -17.53 5.93
CA PRO A 265 -12.42 -18.84 5.54
C PRO A 265 -13.57 -19.84 5.36
N GLY A 266 -13.76 -20.36 4.15
CA GLY A 266 -14.77 -21.38 3.83
C GLY A 266 -15.83 -20.97 2.79
N GLU A 267 -15.80 -19.73 2.30
CA GLU A 267 -16.77 -19.24 1.31
C GLU A 267 -16.43 -19.77 -0.10
N THR A 268 -17.36 -20.46 -0.75
CA THR A 268 -17.16 -20.97 -2.13
C THR A 268 -17.28 -19.83 -3.15
N ILE A 269 -16.69 -20.02 -4.34
CA ILE A 269 -16.75 -19.05 -5.45
C ILE A 269 -18.21 -18.70 -5.81
N GLU A 270 -19.11 -19.67 -5.65
CA GLU A 270 -20.54 -19.51 -5.93
C GLU A 270 -21.23 -18.64 -4.87
N GLN A 271 -20.87 -18.77 -3.60
CA GLN A 271 -21.36 -17.91 -2.50
C GLN A 271 -20.90 -16.46 -2.66
N GLN A 272 -19.66 -16.24 -3.09
CA GLN A 272 -19.16 -14.89 -3.42
C GLN A 272 -19.91 -14.28 -4.62
N ARG A 273 -20.22 -15.08 -5.64
CA ARG A 273 -20.93 -14.65 -6.84
C ARG A 273 -22.39 -14.29 -6.56
N SER A 274 -23.07 -15.09 -5.74
CA SER A 274 -24.45 -14.80 -5.30
C SER A 274 -24.56 -13.53 -4.46
N ARG A 275 -23.54 -13.25 -3.62
CA ARG A 275 -23.48 -12.02 -2.81
C ARG A 275 -23.28 -10.77 -3.67
N MET A 276 -22.38 -10.84 -4.66
CA MET A 276 -22.16 -9.76 -5.64
C MET A 276 -23.41 -9.46 -6.48
N MET A 277 -24.26 -10.47 -6.69
CA MET A 277 -25.52 -10.32 -7.45
C MET A 277 -26.76 -10.05 -6.59
N GLY A 278 -26.61 -9.85 -5.28
CA GLY A 278 -27.72 -9.54 -4.36
C GLY A 278 -28.73 -10.68 -4.19
N THR A 279 -28.38 -11.90 -4.59
CA THR A 279 -29.25 -13.08 -4.49
C THR A 279 -28.92 -13.85 -3.22
N THR A 280 -29.91 -14.12 -2.37
CA THR A 280 -29.74 -14.95 -1.17
C THR A 280 -29.54 -16.41 -1.61
N PRO A 281 -28.41 -17.07 -1.27
CA PRO A 281 -28.22 -18.47 -1.60
C PRO A 281 -29.14 -19.35 -0.74
N GLU A 282 -29.74 -20.36 -1.37
CA GLU A 282 -30.58 -21.36 -0.73
C GLU A 282 -29.75 -22.19 0.26
N PRO A 283 -30.22 -22.45 1.49
CA PRO A 283 -29.42 -23.19 2.48
C PRO A 283 -29.20 -24.64 2.03
N GLU A 284 -27.92 -25.04 2.00
CA GLU A 284 -27.48 -26.39 1.71
C GLU A 284 -28.09 -27.37 2.75
N LYS A 285 -28.86 -28.36 2.26
CA LYS A 285 -29.38 -29.43 3.12
C LYS A 285 -28.22 -30.28 3.61
N ILE A 286 -27.89 -30.15 4.91
CA ILE A 286 -26.92 -31.00 5.59
C ILE A 286 -27.39 -32.46 5.51
N PRO A 287 -26.65 -33.39 4.89
CA PRO A 287 -27.00 -34.80 4.91
C PRO A 287 -26.82 -35.36 6.33
N ALA A 288 -27.81 -36.12 6.79
CA ALA A 288 -27.84 -36.71 8.12
C ALA A 288 -26.58 -37.54 8.43
N ALA A 289 -25.97 -37.25 9.58
CA ALA A 289 -24.82 -37.97 10.10
C ALA A 289 -25.14 -39.47 10.25
N LYS A 290 -24.31 -40.34 9.66
CA LYS A 290 -24.37 -41.78 9.89
C LYS A 290 -24.06 -42.08 11.36
N PRO A 291 -24.80 -42.99 12.04
CA PRO A 291 -24.53 -43.32 13.43
C PRO A 291 -23.15 -43.99 13.56
N GLY A 292 -22.29 -43.38 14.37
CA GLY A 292 -20.96 -43.87 14.68
C GLY A 292 -21.00 -45.19 15.46
N LYS A 293 -20.14 -46.12 15.07
CA LYS A 293 -19.91 -47.38 15.78
C LYS A 293 -19.36 -47.09 17.18
N THR A 294 -19.97 -47.70 18.17
CA THR A 294 -19.56 -47.70 19.57
C THR A 294 -18.17 -48.34 19.73
N VAL A 295 -17.27 -47.64 20.40
CA VAL A 295 -16.00 -48.20 20.90
C VAL A 295 -16.22 -48.54 22.38
N PRO A 296 -15.98 -49.77 22.84
CA PRO A 296 -16.17 -50.15 24.24
C PRO A 296 -14.99 -49.68 25.12
N PRO A 297 -15.20 -49.47 26.43
CA PRO A 297 -14.18 -48.94 27.34
C PRO A 297 -13.34 -50.05 28.01
N GLY A 298 -12.05 -49.77 28.21
CA GLY A 298 -11.11 -50.51 29.07
C GLY A 298 -9.90 -51.07 28.30
N LYS A 299 -8.66 -51.04 28.78
CA LYS A 299 -8.10 -50.83 30.13
C LYS A 299 -6.62 -50.38 30.01
N PHE A 300 -6.18 -49.65 31.05
CA PHE A 300 -4.85 -49.17 31.44
C PHE A 300 -4.27 -47.97 30.67
#